data_AF-A0A286ABU0-F1
#
_entry.id   AF-A0A286ABU0-F1
#
_cell.length_a   1.000
_cell.length_b   1.000
_cell.length_c   1.000
_cell.angle_alpha   90.00
_cell.angle_beta   90.00
_cell.angle_gamma   90.00
#
_symmetry.space_group_name_H-M   'P 1'
#
loop_
_entity.id
_entity.type
_entity.pdbx_description
1 polymer ?
#
loop_
_entity_poly.entity_id
_entity_poly.type
_entity_poly.pdbx_seq_one_letter_code
_entity_poly.pdbx_strand_id
1 'polypeptide(L)'
;MALIVEDGTGMADANSYESVENADAYFTARGITAWSGSGPVKEAALIAATEYVDIRWRGKLKGELQFPDTQARLFPRINVYDEELRLLTGVPKDLRSAVCEYALISLTQTLMPNQPVISSDVGKVLMEETKQVGPIRKSKKYQIGSAFQSFSKPDMLMSTFIVAYAGQATAYV
;
A
#
# COMPACT_ATOMS: atom_id res chain seq x y z
N MET A 1 17.11 13.03 0.58
CA MET A 1 17.37 12.49 -0.77
C MET A 1 16.27 13.00 -1.66
N ALA A 2 16.57 13.40 -2.88
CA ALA A 2 15.56 13.97 -3.77
C ALA A 2 14.49 12.92 -4.15
N LEU A 3 13.25 13.36 -4.22
CA LEU A 3 12.13 12.58 -4.73
C LEU A 3 12.25 12.47 -6.26
N ILE A 4 12.22 11.26 -6.79
CA ILE A 4 12.21 10.97 -8.23
C ILE A 4 10.87 10.28 -8.52
N VAL A 5 10.02 10.94 -9.29
CA VAL A 5 8.64 10.54 -9.52
C VAL A 5 8.53 9.73 -10.80
N GLU A 6 7.94 8.54 -10.73
CA GLU A 6 7.60 7.75 -11.90
C GLU A 6 6.55 8.46 -12.76
N ASP A 7 6.90 8.74 -14.01
CA ASP A 7 6.07 9.47 -14.97
C ASP A 7 5.31 8.54 -15.94
N GLY A 8 5.51 7.22 -15.82
CA GLY A 8 4.91 6.20 -16.69
C GLY A 8 5.85 5.71 -17.78
N THR A 9 7.10 6.18 -17.80
CA THR A 9 8.14 5.73 -18.74
C THR A 9 8.96 4.55 -18.23
N GLY A 10 8.75 4.11 -17.00
CA GLY A 10 9.50 3.00 -16.40
C GLY A 10 10.89 3.42 -15.97
N MET A 11 10.99 4.49 -15.19
CA MET A 11 12.26 5.07 -14.77
C MET A 11 13.05 4.12 -13.85
N ALA A 12 14.36 4.04 -14.07
CA ALA A 12 15.26 3.14 -13.34
C ALA A 12 15.65 3.63 -11.93
N ASP A 13 15.35 4.87 -11.60
CA ASP A 13 15.69 5.52 -10.34
C ASP A 13 14.48 6.14 -9.62
N ALA A 14 13.26 5.89 -10.11
CA ALA A 14 12.05 6.36 -9.45
C ALA A 14 11.93 5.80 -8.02
N ASN A 15 11.67 6.69 -7.07
CA ASN A 15 11.46 6.35 -5.66
C ASN A 15 10.08 6.74 -5.14
N SER A 16 9.24 7.36 -5.97
CA SER A 16 7.84 7.61 -5.65
C SER A 16 6.94 7.54 -6.88
N TYR A 17 5.66 7.23 -6.67
CA TYR A 17 4.63 7.38 -7.69
C TYR A 17 4.01 8.77 -7.73
N GLU A 18 4.29 9.65 -6.75
CA GLU A 18 3.67 10.96 -6.68
C GLU A 18 4.64 12.05 -6.21
N SER A 19 4.45 13.28 -6.70
CA SER A 19 5.23 14.46 -6.31
C SER A 19 4.66 15.15 -5.06
N VAL A 20 5.50 15.93 -4.36
CA VAL A 20 5.03 16.78 -3.24
C VAL A 20 3.99 17.80 -3.72
N GLU A 21 4.19 18.41 -4.88
CA GLU A 21 3.28 19.42 -5.44
C GLU A 21 1.89 18.84 -5.71
N ASN A 22 1.81 17.66 -6.34
CA ASN A 22 0.54 17.00 -6.61
C ASN A 22 -0.11 16.48 -5.33
N ALA A 23 0.67 16.00 -4.36
CA ALA A 23 0.15 15.61 -3.06
C ALA A 23 -0.45 16.81 -2.31
N ASP A 24 0.22 17.96 -2.34
CA ASP A 24 -0.29 19.22 -1.79
C ASP A 24 -1.62 19.59 -2.44
N ALA A 25 -1.69 19.60 -3.77
CA ALA A 25 -2.93 19.85 -4.51
C ALA A 25 -4.04 18.84 -4.15
N TYR A 26 -3.68 17.55 -4.04
CA TYR A 26 -4.60 16.46 -3.69
C TYR A 26 -5.28 16.68 -2.33
N PHE A 27 -4.49 17.08 -1.32
CA PHE A 27 -4.99 17.31 0.04
C PHE A 27 -5.68 18.66 0.21
N THR A 28 -5.19 19.71 -0.45
CA THR A 28 -5.86 21.02 -0.50
C THR A 28 -7.26 20.90 -1.09
N ALA A 29 -7.42 20.18 -2.21
CA ALA A 29 -8.71 19.95 -2.83
C ALA A 29 -9.72 19.21 -1.93
N ARG A 30 -9.24 18.53 -0.89
CA ARG A 30 -10.04 17.77 0.08
C ARG A 30 -10.15 18.45 1.44
N GLY A 31 -9.58 19.64 1.61
CA GLY A 31 -9.55 20.35 2.89
C GLY A 31 -8.80 19.62 4.00
N ILE A 32 -7.88 18.72 3.65
CA ILE A 32 -7.13 17.91 4.62
C ILE A 32 -5.87 18.68 5.04
N THR A 33 -5.92 19.29 6.21
CA THR A 33 -4.79 20.06 6.79
C THR A 33 -3.77 19.20 7.52
N ALA A 34 -4.08 17.93 7.77
CA ALA A 34 -3.18 16.99 8.42
C ALA A 34 -1.95 16.67 7.56
N TRP A 35 -2.03 16.82 6.24
CA TRP A 35 -0.88 16.78 5.35
C TRP A 35 -0.02 18.03 5.54
N SER A 36 0.98 17.91 6.41
CA SER A 36 1.77 19.02 6.94
C SER A 36 3.24 18.63 7.06
N GLY A 37 4.09 19.57 7.45
CA GLY A 37 5.54 19.38 7.54
C GLY A 37 6.30 20.01 6.37
N SER A 38 7.63 19.95 6.45
CA SER A 38 8.53 20.50 5.43
C SER A 38 8.57 19.61 4.19
N GLY A 39 9.09 20.15 3.07
CA GLY A 39 9.31 19.38 1.84
C GLY A 39 10.00 18.04 2.08
N PRO A 40 11.17 17.99 2.77
CA PRO A 40 11.86 16.73 3.07
C PRO A 40 11.03 15.71 3.87
N VAL A 41 10.15 16.16 4.77
CA VAL A 41 9.25 15.27 5.53
C VAL A 41 8.20 14.66 4.61
N LYS A 42 7.61 15.48 3.73
CA LYS A 42 6.63 15.03 2.73
C LYS A 42 7.25 14.09 1.70
N GLU A 43 8.47 14.37 1.24
CA GLU A 43 9.25 13.49 0.36
C GLU A 43 9.48 12.12 1.00
N ALA A 44 9.94 12.09 2.27
CA ALA A 44 10.14 10.84 2.99
C ALA A 44 8.83 10.05 3.16
N ALA A 45 7.72 10.73 3.44
CA ALA A 45 6.40 10.12 3.54
C ALA A 45 5.93 9.48 2.23
N LEU A 46 6.15 10.16 1.09
CA LEU A 46 5.80 9.65 -0.24
C LEU A 46 6.67 8.46 -0.66
N ILE A 47 7.95 8.46 -0.30
CA ILE A 47 8.85 7.31 -0.51
C ILE A 47 8.37 6.12 0.32
N ALA A 48 8.11 6.32 1.62
CA ALA A 48 7.62 5.25 2.51
C ALA A 48 6.28 4.68 2.04
N ALA A 49 5.37 5.52 1.54
CA ALA A 49 4.10 5.10 0.97
C ALA A 49 4.28 4.27 -0.31
N THR A 50 5.21 4.66 -1.17
CA THR A 50 5.51 3.95 -2.43
C THR A 50 6.11 2.57 -2.14
N GLU A 51 7.10 2.50 -1.24
CA GLU A 51 7.66 1.23 -0.78
C GLU A 51 6.60 0.31 -0.16
N TYR A 52 5.71 0.88 0.65
CA TYR A 52 4.61 0.15 1.24
C TYR A 52 3.69 -0.47 0.18
N VAL A 53 3.29 0.32 -0.81
CA VAL A 53 2.45 -0.16 -1.92
C VAL A 53 3.12 -1.32 -2.65
N ASP A 54 4.40 -1.15 -2.98
CA ASP A 54 5.16 -2.18 -3.70
C ASP A 54 5.22 -3.47 -2.86
N ILE A 55 5.58 -3.39 -1.58
CA ILE A 55 5.74 -4.57 -0.74
C ILE A 55 4.40 -5.26 -0.47
N ARG A 56 3.37 -4.49 -0.10
CA ARG A 56 2.07 -5.04 0.31
C ARG A 56 1.33 -5.70 -0.84
N TRP A 57 1.37 -5.08 -2.03
CA TRP A 57 0.50 -5.46 -3.13
C TRP A 57 1.18 -6.28 -4.22
N ARG A 58 2.52 -6.36 -4.28
CA ARG A 58 3.26 -7.07 -5.36
C ARG A 58 2.71 -8.43 -5.77
N GLY A 59 2.28 -9.25 -4.81
CA GLY A 59 1.81 -10.61 -5.07
C GLY A 59 0.37 -10.69 -5.57
N LYS A 60 -0.33 -9.56 -5.68
CA LYS A 60 -1.74 -9.47 -6.06
C LYS A 60 -1.99 -8.54 -7.23
N LEU A 61 -0.99 -7.82 -7.73
CA LEU A 61 -1.18 -6.87 -8.82
C LEU A 61 -1.60 -7.60 -10.10
N LYS A 62 -2.60 -7.04 -10.79
CA LYS A 62 -2.99 -7.43 -12.14
C LYS A 62 -1.88 -7.09 -13.13
N GLY A 63 -1.92 -7.75 -14.28
CA GLY A 63 -1.06 -7.44 -15.41
C GLY A 63 0.44 -7.68 -15.14
N GLU A 64 1.26 -7.26 -16.09
CA GLU A 64 2.69 -7.51 -16.12
C GLU A 64 3.46 -6.19 -16.10
N LEU A 65 4.73 -6.21 -15.66
CA LEU A 65 5.58 -5.02 -15.73
C LEU A 65 5.72 -4.59 -17.19
N GLN A 66 5.60 -3.28 -17.46
CA GLN A 66 5.73 -2.78 -18.83
C GLN A 66 7.20 -2.79 -19.30
N PHE A 67 8.12 -2.49 -18.39
CA PHE A 67 9.56 -2.38 -18.64
C PHE A 67 10.36 -3.22 -17.63
N PRO A 68 10.23 -4.55 -17.63
CA PRO A 68 10.74 -5.43 -16.57
C PRO A 68 12.23 -5.31 -16.28
N ASP A 69 13.04 -4.89 -17.27
CA ASP A 69 14.49 -4.77 -17.13
C ASP A 69 14.96 -3.41 -16.60
N THR A 70 14.08 -2.39 -16.60
CA THR A 70 14.50 -0.99 -16.35
C THR A 70 13.67 -0.28 -15.30
N GLN A 71 12.37 -0.51 -15.19
CA GLN A 71 11.55 0.22 -14.23
C GLN A 71 11.89 -0.16 -12.77
N ALA A 72 12.11 0.85 -11.94
CA ALA A 72 12.42 0.66 -10.52
C ALA A 72 11.20 0.22 -9.69
N ARG A 73 10.00 0.57 -10.15
CA ARG A 73 8.74 0.43 -9.41
C ARG A 73 7.78 -0.54 -10.08
N LEU A 74 6.77 -1.02 -9.36
CA LEU A 74 5.84 -2.03 -9.87
C LEU A 74 4.84 -1.50 -10.90
N PHE A 75 4.67 -0.19 -11.00
CA PHE A 75 4.05 0.49 -12.13
C PHE A 75 5.10 1.32 -12.87
N PRO A 76 4.96 1.50 -14.20
CA PRO A 76 3.81 1.16 -15.04
C PRO A 76 3.65 -0.34 -15.34
N ARG A 77 2.42 -0.74 -15.70
CA ARG A 77 2.06 -2.14 -16.01
C ARG A 77 1.23 -2.23 -17.28
N ILE A 78 1.33 -3.34 -17.97
CA ILE A 78 0.51 -3.69 -19.14
C ILE A 78 -0.59 -4.69 -18.75
N ASN A 79 -1.66 -4.77 -19.57
CA ASN A 79 -2.80 -5.66 -19.36
C ASN A 79 -3.52 -5.43 -18.02
N VAL A 80 -3.53 -4.19 -17.53
CA VAL A 80 -4.31 -3.78 -16.36
C VAL A 80 -5.60 -3.11 -16.82
N TYR A 81 -6.73 -3.65 -16.39
CA TYR A 81 -8.06 -3.13 -16.71
C TYR A 81 -8.83 -2.80 -15.42
N ASP A 82 -9.62 -1.73 -15.47
CA ASP A 82 -10.57 -1.40 -14.41
C ASP A 82 -11.85 -2.27 -14.48
N GLU A 83 -12.81 -1.98 -13.60
CA GLU A 83 -14.08 -2.73 -13.50
C GLU A 83 -14.94 -2.55 -14.76
N GLU A 84 -14.78 -1.45 -15.48
CA GLU A 84 -15.46 -1.15 -16.74
C GLU A 84 -14.68 -1.63 -17.98
N LEU A 85 -13.65 -2.47 -17.81
CA LEU A 85 -12.79 -3.02 -18.86
C LEU A 85 -12.02 -1.96 -19.67
N ARG A 86 -11.77 -0.78 -19.10
CA ARG A 86 -10.92 0.24 -19.71
C ARG A 86 -9.47 -0.08 -19.39
N LEU A 87 -8.61 0.02 -20.42
CA LEU A 87 -7.18 -0.19 -20.27
C LEU A 87 -6.56 0.95 -19.47
N LEU A 88 -5.88 0.60 -18.38
CA LEU A 88 -5.10 1.52 -17.57
C LEU A 88 -3.64 1.47 -18.03
N THR A 89 -3.04 2.63 -18.28
CA THR A 89 -1.66 2.77 -18.76
C THR A 89 -0.87 3.74 -17.88
N GLY A 90 0.47 3.66 -17.95
CA GLY A 90 1.35 4.51 -17.16
C GLY A 90 1.18 4.26 -15.65
N VAL A 91 1.19 5.35 -14.87
CA VAL A 91 0.89 5.33 -13.42
C VAL A 91 -0.54 5.81 -13.20
N PRO A 92 -1.48 4.90 -12.86
CA PRO A 92 -2.89 5.24 -12.74
C PRO A 92 -3.19 6.28 -11.65
N LYS A 93 -4.23 7.08 -11.86
CA LYS A 93 -4.66 8.14 -10.92
C LYS A 93 -5.02 7.61 -9.53
N ASP A 94 -5.68 6.45 -9.46
CA ASP A 94 -6.08 5.88 -8.16
C ASP A 94 -4.88 5.34 -7.39
N LEU A 95 -3.83 4.87 -8.08
CA LEU A 95 -2.55 4.51 -7.46
C LEU A 95 -1.87 5.73 -6.85
N ARG A 96 -1.79 6.84 -7.61
CA ARG A 96 -1.26 8.12 -7.11
C ARG A 96 -2.03 8.61 -5.88
N SER A 97 -3.36 8.53 -5.94
CA SER A 97 -4.24 8.88 -4.81
C SER A 97 -4.03 7.97 -3.60
N ALA A 98 -3.84 6.66 -3.81
CA ALA A 98 -3.55 5.71 -2.74
C ALA A 98 -2.22 6.03 -2.06
N VAL A 99 -1.19 6.39 -2.83
CA VAL A 99 0.12 6.81 -2.32
C VAL A 99 0.01 8.08 -1.48
N CYS A 100 -0.79 9.07 -1.90
CA CYS A 100 -1.08 10.23 -1.05
C CYS A 100 -1.66 9.79 0.30
N GLU A 101 -2.72 8.98 0.30
CA GLU A 101 -3.39 8.54 1.53
C GLU A 101 -2.46 7.71 2.45
N TYR A 102 -1.63 6.81 1.89
CA TYR A 102 -0.62 6.10 2.66
C TYR A 102 0.47 7.04 3.20
N ALA A 103 0.87 8.06 2.44
CA ALA A 103 1.87 9.03 2.87
C ALA A 103 1.33 9.85 4.06
N LEU A 104 0.07 10.27 4.02
CA LEU A 104 -0.57 10.94 5.15
C LEU A 104 -0.57 10.05 6.39
N ILE A 105 -0.86 8.76 6.24
CA ILE A 105 -0.80 7.79 7.34
C ILE A 105 0.63 7.67 7.89
N SER A 106 1.64 7.65 7.01
CA SER A 106 3.04 7.52 7.42
C SER A 106 3.55 8.68 8.28
N LEU A 107 2.89 9.85 8.23
CA LEU A 107 3.22 10.99 9.08
C LEU A 107 2.90 10.73 10.57
N THR A 108 1.98 9.83 10.88
CA THR A 108 1.51 9.59 12.26
C THR A 108 1.79 8.17 12.77
N GLN A 109 1.96 7.20 11.88
CA GLN A 109 2.23 5.81 12.24
C GLN A 109 3.13 5.12 11.22
N THR A 110 3.86 4.11 11.68
CA THR A 110 4.66 3.24 10.81
C THR A 110 3.75 2.35 9.97
N LEU A 111 3.86 2.42 8.64
CA LEU A 111 3.04 1.62 7.71
C LEU A 111 3.31 0.10 7.80
N MET A 112 4.55 -0.29 8.09
CA MET A 112 4.98 -1.67 8.29
C MET A 112 5.71 -1.81 9.63
N PRO A 113 4.99 -1.92 10.75
CA PRO A 113 5.62 -2.24 12.01
C PRO A 113 6.20 -3.65 11.96
N ASN A 114 7.41 -3.84 12.49
CA ASN A 114 7.93 -5.18 12.74
C ASN A 114 6.93 -5.91 13.66
N GLN A 115 6.37 -7.03 13.20
CA GLN A 115 5.54 -7.85 14.08
C GLN A 115 6.43 -8.34 15.23
N PRO A 116 5.98 -8.25 16.50
CA PRO A 116 6.70 -8.92 17.58
C PRO A 116 6.78 -10.41 17.20
N VAL A 117 7.96 -11.01 17.35
CA VAL A 117 8.15 -12.44 17.05
C VAL A 117 7.23 -13.24 17.95
N ILE A 118 6.13 -13.74 17.39
CA ILE A 118 5.22 -14.64 18.10
C ILE A 118 5.60 -16.01 17.61
N SER A 119 6.44 -16.64 18.40
CA SER A 119 6.84 -18.02 18.23
C SER A 119 5.62 -18.92 18.05
N SER A 120 5.75 -19.84 17.10
CA SER A 120 4.93 -21.05 16.88
C SER A 120 3.43 -20.83 16.69
N ASP A 121 3.05 -20.48 15.47
CA ASP A 121 2.22 -21.36 14.62
C ASP A 121 1.82 -20.58 13.37
N VAL A 122 1.98 -21.23 12.22
CA VAL A 122 1.77 -20.67 10.86
C VAL A 122 0.47 -19.86 10.77
N GLY A 123 0.59 -18.56 10.43
CA GLY A 123 -0.51 -17.77 9.87
C GLY A 123 -1.43 -17.02 10.85
N LYS A 124 -1.05 -16.83 12.12
CA LYS A 124 -1.86 -16.04 13.08
C LYS A 124 -1.12 -14.79 13.53
N VAL A 125 -1.73 -13.63 13.29
CA VAL A 125 -1.30 -12.33 13.84
C VAL A 125 -1.95 -12.18 15.22
N LEU A 126 -1.15 -12.07 16.28
CA LEU A 126 -1.65 -11.72 17.62
C LEU A 126 -1.97 -10.22 17.62
N MET A 127 -3.23 -9.87 17.82
CA MET A 127 -3.62 -8.47 17.97
C MET A 127 -3.51 -7.96 19.42
N GLU A 128 -3.38 -8.84 20.42
CA GLU A 128 -3.32 -8.42 21.83
C GLU A 128 -2.60 -9.46 22.73
N GLU A 129 -1.57 -9.03 23.46
CA GLU A 129 -1.01 -9.77 24.60
C GLU A 129 -1.49 -9.10 25.89
N THR A 130 -2.43 -9.74 26.61
CA THR A 130 -2.79 -9.32 27.97
C THR A 130 -2.02 -10.17 28.98
N LYS A 131 -1.15 -9.55 29.78
CA LYS A 131 -0.62 -10.15 31.02
C LYS A 131 -1.63 -9.98 32.15
N GLN A 132 -1.85 -11.04 32.93
CA GLN A 132 -2.70 -11.00 34.12
C GLN A 132 -1.86 -10.90 35.39
N VAL A 133 -2.22 -9.96 36.26
CA VAL A 133 -1.81 -9.88 37.67
C VAL A 133 -3.11 -9.95 38.50
N GLY A 134 -3.41 -11.06 39.16
CA GLY A 134 -4.58 -11.21 40.05
C GLY A 134 -5.91 -11.62 39.40
N PRO A 135 -7.06 -11.61 40.13
CA PRO A 135 -8.26 -12.40 39.83
C PRO A 135 -9.25 -11.77 38.81
N ILE A 136 -8.77 -11.23 37.69
CA ILE A 136 -9.62 -10.65 36.62
C ILE A 136 -9.30 -11.28 35.25
N ARG A 137 -10.32 -11.81 34.56
CA ARG A 137 -10.22 -12.45 33.23
C ARG A 137 -10.30 -11.42 32.09
N LYS A 138 -9.52 -11.63 31.02
CA LYS A 138 -9.77 -11.09 29.67
C LYS A 138 -9.68 -12.18 28.59
N SER A 139 -10.49 -12.03 27.55
CA SER A 139 -10.70 -12.97 26.45
C SER A 139 -9.73 -12.71 25.29
N LYS A 140 -9.24 -13.77 24.63
CA LYS A 140 -8.37 -13.70 23.43
C LYS A 140 -9.21 -13.92 22.18
N LYS A 141 -9.13 -13.02 21.18
CA LYS A 141 -9.65 -13.24 19.82
C LYS A 141 -8.48 -13.53 18.89
N TYR A 142 -8.54 -14.67 18.20
CA TYR A 142 -7.61 -14.99 17.11
C TYR A 142 -8.36 -14.82 15.79
N GLN A 143 -7.77 -14.10 14.85
CA GLN A 143 -8.22 -14.06 13.47
C GLN A 143 -7.07 -14.55 12.58
N ILE A 144 -7.40 -15.28 11.52
CA ILE A 144 -6.47 -15.49 10.40
C ILE A 144 -6.28 -14.11 9.77
N GLY A 145 -5.22 -13.42 10.19
CA GLY A 145 -4.97 -12.03 9.87
C GLY A 145 -3.87 -11.90 8.83
N SER A 146 -4.00 -10.93 7.93
CA SER A 146 -2.88 -10.50 7.11
C SER A 146 -1.79 -9.92 8.00
N ALA A 147 -0.51 -10.21 7.71
CA ALA A 147 0.62 -9.58 8.38
C ALA A 147 0.65 -8.05 8.20
N PHE A 148 -0.12 -7.51 7.24
CA PHE A 148 -0.29 -6.09 7.00
C PHE A 148 -1.53 -5.54 7.72
N GLN A 149 -1.36 -4.38 8.36
CA GLN A 149 -2.48 -3.58 8.86
C GLN A 149 -3.37 -3.12 7.68
N SER A 150 -4.68 -3.18 7.85
CA SER A 150 -5.63 -2.70 6.85
C SER A 150 -5.85 -1.19 6.98
N PHE A 151 -5.82 -0.48 5.86
CA PHE A 151 -6.06 0.95 5.75
C PHE A 151 -7.18 1.20 4.76
N SER A 152 -8.42 1.36 5.25
CA SER A 152 -9.63 1.25 4.44
C SER A 152 -9.64 2.08 3.14
N LYS A 153 -9.35 3.38 3.22
CA LYS A 153 -9.42 4.27 2.05
C LYS A 153 -8.36 3.97 0.99
N PRO A 154 -7.05 3.95 1.31
CA PRO A 154 -6.04 3.62 0.31
C PRO A 154 -6.11 2.17 -0.18
N ASP A 155 -6.52 1.22 0.67
CA ASP A 155 -6.70 -0.18 0.24
C ASP A 155 -7.84 -0.32 -0.78
N MET A 156 -8.91 0.46 -0.62
CA MET A 156 -10.01 0.51 -1.59
C MET A 156 -9.59 1.15 -2.91
N LEU A 157 -8.70 2.14 -2.90
CA LEU A 157 -8.15 2.70 -4.15
C LEU A 157 -7.24 1.68 -4.87
N MET A 158 -6.55 0.83 -4.10
CA MET A 158 -5.73 -0.25 -4.67
C MET A 158 -6.55 -1.42 -5.20
N SER A 159 -7.83 -1.55 -4.84
CA SER A 159 -8.66 -2.70 -5.19
C SER A 159 -8.80 -2.89 -6.71
N THR A 160 -8.83 -1.78 -7.46
CA THR A 160 -8.89 -1.78 -8.93
C THR A 160 -7.71 -2.50 -9.57
N PHE A 161 -6.54 -2.47 -8.93
CA PHE A 161 -5.30 -3.00 -9.48
C PHE A 161 -4.98 -4.42 -9.02
N ILE A 162 -5.76 -4.98 -8.09
CA ILE A 162 -5.47 -6.30 -7.51
C ILE A 162 -6.39 -7.37 -8.07
N VAL A 163 -5.84 -8.56 -8.30
CA VAL A 163 -6.61 -9.74 -8.66
C VAL A 163 -7.51 -10.08 -7.45
N ALA A 164 -8.82 -10.14 -7.68
CA ALA A 164 -9.73 -10.67 -6.68
C ALA A 164 -9.26 -12.08 -6.34
N TYR A 165 -9.16 -12.42 -5.05
CA TYR A 165 -8.86 -13.79 -4.64
C TYR A 165 -9.95 -14.68 -5.25
N ALA A 166 -9.64 -15.40 -6.32
CA ALA A 166 -10.43 -16.53 -6.75
C ALA A 166 -10.29 -17.53 -5.60
N GLY A 167 -11.30 -17.57 -4.72
CA GLY A 167 -11.48 -18.74 -3.87
C GLY A 167 -11.37 -19.94 -4.80
N GLN A 168 -10.46 -20.87 -4.49
CA GLN A 168 -10.23 -22.03 -5.32
C GLN A 168 -11.57 -22.70 -5.58
N ALA A 169 -12.10 -22.52 -6.80
CA ALA A 169 -13.07 -23.43 -7.34
C ALA A 169 -12.26 -24.67 -7.67
N THR A 170 -12.18 -25.58 -6.70
CA THR A 170 -11.79 -26.97 -6.91
C THR A 170 -12.71 -27.49 -8.00
N ALA A 171 -12.22 -27.52 -9.24
CA ALA A 171 -12.86 -28.28 -10.30
C ALA A 171 -12.67 -29.75 -9.91
N TYR A 172 -13.71 -30.34 -9.34
CA TYR A 172 -13.84 -31.80 -9.31
C TYR A 172 -14.09 -32.23 -10.76
N VAL A 173 -13.12 -32.93 -11.33
CA VAL A 173 -13.31 -33.83 -12.49
C VAL A 173 -13.44 -35.23 -11.94
#